data_AF-A0A2D6HL40-F1
#
_entry.id   AF-A0A2D6HL40-F1
#
_cell.length_a   1.000
_cell.length_b   1.000
_cell.length_c   1.000
_cell.angle_alpha   90.00
_cell.angle_beta   90.00
_cell.angle_gamma   90.00
#
_symmetry.space_group_name_H-M   'P 1'
#
loop_
_entity.id
_entity.type
_entity.pdbx_description
1 polymer ?
#
loop_
_entity_poly.entity_id
_entity_poly.type
_entity_poly.pdbx_seq_one_letter_code
_entity_poly.pdbx_strand_id
1 'polypeptide(L)'
;MRHGSSSRRGRGRGGNRSNTPNKNKVYDSSGPDVRIRGTAYQIAEKYETLSRDAIASGDVILAQSYLQHAEHYQRIISTWNEANETVQQKNTQERTQAKNGNQYNDANEERELESA
;
A
#
# COMPACT_ATOMS: atom_id res chain seq x y z
N MET A 1 44.06 25.02 -3.30
CA MET A 1 43.61 23.75 -3.92
C MET A 1 43.36 22.73 -2.81
N ARG A 2 42.10 22.31 -2.59
CA ARG A 2 41.72 21.43 -1.47
C ARG A 2 41.23 20.09 -2.03
N HIS A 3 42.02 19.02 -1.80
CA HIS A 3 41.61 17.62 -1.81
C HIS A 3 40.31 17.45 -0.97
N GLY A 4 39.36 16.57 -1.22
CA GLY A 4 39.22 15.43 -2.12
C GLY A 4 38.14 14.52 -1.51
N SER A 5 37.22 14.02 -2.34
CA SER A 5 36.53 12.72 -2.22
C SER A 5 35.98 12.28 -0.83
N SER A 6 34.67 12.50 -0.59
CA SER A 6 33.77 11.55 0.10
C SER A 6 32.34 12.11 -0.01
N SER A 7 31.42 11.52 -0.75
CA SER A 7 30.66 10.37 -0.26
C SER A 7 29.96 9.72 -1.45
N ARG A 8 30.46 8.55 -1.82
CA ARG A 8 29.72 7.58 -2.63
C ARG A 8 28.45 7.25 -1.85
N ARG A 9 27.29 7.75 -2.31
CA ARG A 9 25.98 7.32 -1.81
C ARG A 9 25.79 5.84 -2.14
N GLY A 10 26.29 4.98 -1.26
CA GLY A 10 25.92 3.58 -1.21
C GLY A 10 24.46 3.49 -0.84
N ARG A 11 23.58 3.30 -1.83
CA ARG A 11 22.25 2.74 -1.59
C ARG A 11 22.34 1.23 -1.66
N GLY A 12 23.03 0.67 -0.66
CA GLY A 12 22.99 -0.73 -0.32
C GLY A 12 21.80 -0.99 0.61
N ARG A 13 20.85 -1.79 0.09
CA ARG A 13 20.05 -2.81 0.80
C ARG A 13 19.79 -2.60 2.30
N GLY A 14 18.52 -2.49 2.67
CA GLY A 14 18.12 -2.65 4.07
C GLY A 14 16.68 -2.23 4.35
N GLY A 15 15.74 -3.12 4.05
CA GLY A 15 14.38 -2.99 4.55
C GLY A 15 13.34 -3.43 3.54
N ASN A 16 13.01 -4.72 3.56
CA ASN A 16 11.63 -5.16 3.41
C ASN A 16 10.78 -4.51 4.51
N ARG A 17 10.64 -3.18 4.48
CA ARG A 17 9.48 -2.55 5.09
C ARG A 17 8.35 -3.09 4.24
N SER A 18 7.64 -4.06 4.80
CA SER A 18 6.30 -4.41 4.38
C SER A 18 5.60 -3.08 4.10
N ASN A 19 5.57 -2.71 2.82
CA ASN A 19 4.97 -1.48 2.34
C ASN A 19 3.45 -1.72 2.28
N THR A 20 2.95 -2.50 3.24
CA THR A 20 1.55 -2.80 3.42
C THR A 20 0.94 -1.53 3.94
N PRO A 21 0.16 -0.84 3.11
CA PRO A 21 -0.34 0.46 3.48
C PRO A 21 -1.32 0.28 4.66
N ASN A 22 -1.10 1.03 5.74
CA ASN A 22 -1.95 0.92 6.93
C ASN A 22 -3.25 1.69 6.71
N LYS A 23 -4.37 0.96 6.57
CA LYS A 23 -5.73 1.53 6.39
C LYS A 23 -6.15 2.47 7.52
N ASN A 24 -5.62 2.27 8.73
CA ASN A 24 -5.94 3.07 9.91
C ASN A 24 -5.02 4.28 10.09
N LYS A 25 -4.16 4.56 9.10
CA LYS A 25 -3.30 5.74 9.14
C LYS A 25 -4.16 7.01 9.10
N VAL A 26 -3.91 7.90 10.05
CA VAL A 26 -4.46 9.25 10.06
C VAL A 26 -3.62 10.11 9.14
N TYR A 27 -4.28 10.82 8.24
CA TYR A 27 -3.71 11.78 7.31
C TYR A 27 -4.12 13.19 7.72
N ASP A 28 -3.25 14.15 7.41
CA ASP A 28 -3.55 15.57 7.48
C ASP A 28 -3.54 16.11 6.06
N SER A 29 -4.72 16.42 5.53
CA SER A 29 -4.91 16.94 4.18
C SER A 29 -5.03 18.45 4.22
N SER A 30 -4.12 19.14 3.55
CA SER A 30 -4.23 20.58 3.32
C SER A 30 -4.90 20.80 1.96
N GLY A 31 -6.20 21.08 1.98
CA GLY A 31 -6.95 21.53 0.81
C GLY A 31 -6.76 23.02 0.56
N PRO A 32 -7.35 23.55 -0.54
CA PRO A 32 -7.24 24.96 -0.91
C PRO A 32 -7.81 25.91 0.15
N ASP A 33 -8.88 25.50 0.85
CA ASP A 33 -9.56 26.32 1.87
C ASP A 33 -9.76 25.58 3.20
N VAL A 34 -9.74 24.24 3.17
CA VAL A 34 -10.06 23.40 4.33
C VAL A 34 -8.91 22.45 4.62
N ARG A 35 -8.47 22.43 5.88
CA ARG A 35 -7.59 21.38 6.39
C ARG A 35 -8.43 20.26 7.02
N ILE A 36 -8.24 19.04 6.55
CA ILE A 36 -9.01 17.86 6.98
C ILE A 36 -8.06 16.84 7.58
N ARG A 37 -8.30 16.47 8.83
CA ARG A 37 -7.57 15.40 9.51
C ARG A 37 -8.50 14.20 9.72
N GLY A 38 -8.07 13.02 9.29
CA GLY A 38 -8.88 11.80 9.38
C GLY A 38 -8.24 10.61 8.69
N THR A 39 -8.99 9.51 8.57
CA THR A 39 -8.59 8.39 7.71
C THR A 39 -8.72 8.78 6.23
N ALA A 40 -8.04 8.09 5.32
CA ALA A 40 -8.16 8.42 3.90
C ALA A 40 -9.60 8.36 3.38
N TYR A 41 -10.41 7.42 3.89
CA TYR A 41 -11.84 7.31 3.57
C TYR A 41 -12.61 8.57 3.96
N GLN A 42 -12.46 9.01 5.22
CA GLN A 42 -13.14 10.21 5.73
C GLN A 42 -12.74 11.47 4.95
N ILE A 43 -11.44 11.57 4.58
CA ILE A 43 -10.95 12.71 3.83
C ILE A 43 -11.53 12.71 2.41
N ALA A 44 -11.59 11.55 1.74
CA ALA A 44 -12.15 11.44 0.40
C ALA A 44 -13.64 11.83 0.37
N GLU A 45 -14.45 11.30 1.28
CA GLU A 45 -15.88 11.63 1.40
C GLU A 45 -16.12 13.12 1.65
N LYS A 46 -15.29 13.74 2.49
CA LYS A 46 -15.40 15.17 2.77
C LYS A 46 -15.06 16.03 1.55
N TYR A 47 -14.03 15.68 0.79
CA TYR A 47 -13.71 16.41 -0.45
C TYR A 47 -14.75 16.19 -1.56
N GLU A 48 -15.37 15.01 -1.67
CA GLU A 48 -16.49 14.81 -2.60
C GLU A 48 -17.67 15.72 -2.24
N THR A 49 -17.98 15.85 -0.95
CA THR A 49 -19.05 16.72 -0.48
C THR A 49 -18.74 18.19 -0.78
N LEU A 50 -17.54 18.66 -0.43
CA LEU A 50 -17.10 20.03 -0.72
C LEU A 50 -17.07 20.33 -2.22
N SER A 51 -16.73 19.34 -3.06
CA SER A 51 -16.80 19.48 -4.51
C SER A 51 -18.23 19.70 -4.99
N ARG A 52 -19.19 18.92 -4.51
CA ARG A 52 -20.62 19.09 -4.87
C ARG A 52 -21.14 20.47 -4.46
N ASP A 53 -20.76 20.94 -3.28
CA ASP A 53 -21.13 22.27 -2.80
C ASP A 53 -20.52 23.37 -3.68
N ALA A 54 -19.25 23.25 -4.06
CA ALA A 54 -18.58 24.19 -4.96
C ALA A 54 -19.15 24.17 -6.39
N ILE A 55 -19.60 23.01 -6.88
CA ILE A 55 -20.33 22.91 -8.16
C ILE A 55 -21.66 23.65 -8.05
N ALA A 56 -22.39 23.46 -6.94
CA ALA A 56 -23.67 24.12 -6.71
C ALA A 56 -23.54 25.64 -6.56
N SER A 57 -22.42 26.14 -6.04
CA SER A 57 -22.12 27.58 -5.97
C SER A 57 -21.63 28.17 -7.29
N GLY A 58 -21.29 27.33 -8.27
CA GLY A 58 -20.77 27.75 -9.58
C GLY A 58 -19.25 27.93 -9.65
N ASP A 59 -18.51 27.63 -8.58
CA ASP A 59 -17.04 27.74 -8.53
C ASP A 59 -16.36 26.47 -9.07
N VAL A 60 -16.32 26.34 -10.40
CA VAL A 60 -15.80 25.15 -11.09
C VAL A 60 -14.31 24.90 -10.80
N ILE A 61 -13.50 25.95 -10.67
CA ILE A 61 -12.05 25.83 -10.38
C ILE A 61 -11.84 25.22 -8.99
N LEU A 62 -12.61 25.69 -8.01
CA LEU A 62 -12.57 25.18 -6.64
C LEU A 62 -13.06 23.73 -6.58
N ALA A 63 -14.16 23.43 -7.29
CA ALA A 63 -14.68 22.07 -7.40
C ALA A 63 -13.65 21.09 -7.98
N GLN A 64 -12.92 21.47 -9.03
CA GLN A 64 -11.84 20.65 -9.59
C GLN A 64 -10.70 20.44 -8.61
N SER A 65 -10.31 21.49 -7.87
CA SER A 65 -9.31 21.35 -6.82
C SER A 65 -9.75 20.32 -5.78
N TYR A 66 -10.99 20.39 -5.29
CA TYR A 66 -11.52 19.39 -4.37
C TYR A 66 -11.58 17.98 -4.96
N LEU A 67 -11.96 17.82 -6.23
CA LEU A 67 -11.95 16.51 -6.89
C LEU A 67 -10.56 15.91 -7.00
N GLN A 68 -9.53 16.71 -7.29
CA GLN A 68 -8.14 16.23 -7.30
C GLN A 68 -7.74 15.68 -5.92
N HIS A 69 -8.14 16.37 -4.85
CA HIS A 69 -7.89 15.89 -3.50
C HIS A 69 -8.66 14.60 -3.21
N ALA A 70 -9.95 14.52 -3.55
CA ALA A 70 -10.74 13.29 -3.40
C ALA A 70 -10.09 12.12 -4.15
N GLU A 71 -9.72 12.34 -5.41
CA GLU A 71 -9.07 11.34 -6.27
C GLU A 71 -7.74 10.85 -5.66
N HIS A 72 -6.93 11.76 -5.11
CA HIS A 72 -5.68 11.39 -4.46
C HIS A 72 -5.90 10.38 -3.32
N TYR A 73 -6.89 10.62 -2.45
CA TYR A 73 -7.20 9.69 -1.35
C TYR A 73 -7.88 8.42 -1.83
N GLN A 74 -8.70 8.47 -2.88
CA GLN A 74 -9.24 7.28 -3.52
C GLN A 74 -8.14 6.39 -4.09
N ARG A 75 -7.14 6.94 -4.79
CA ARG A 75 -5.99 6.16 -5.27
C ARG A 75 -5.24 5.49 -4.13
N ILE A 76 -5.02 6.20 -3.02
CA ILE A 76 -4.43 5.63 -1.81
C ILE A 76 -5.28 4.44 -1.32
N ILE A 77 -6.58 4.60 -1.20
CA ILE A 77 -7.50 3.52 -0.79
C ILE A 77 -7.41 2.30 -1.72
N SER A 78 -7.38 2.53 -3.05
CA SER A 78 -7.25 1.45 -4.03
C SER A 78 -5.95 0.67 -3.87
N THR A 79 -4.81 1.36 -3.65
CA THR A 79 -3.53 0.68 -3.41
C THR A 79 -3.58 -0.25 -2.19
N TRP A 80 -4.43 0.04 -1.21
CA TRP A 80 -4.59 -0.79 -0.02
C TRP A 80 -5.39 -2.05 -0.30
N ASN A 81 -6.38 -1.95 -1.17
CA ASN A 81 -7.19 -3.08 -1.58
C ASN A 81 -6.38 -4.04 -2.46
N GLU A 82 -5.60 -3.51 -3.40
CA GLU A 82 -4.66 -4.29 -4.22
C GLU A 82 -3.57 -4.95 -3.36
N ALA A 83 -2.98 -4.22 -2.40
CA ALA A 83 -1.98 -4.77 -1.50
C ALA A 83 -2.54 -5.93 -0.65
N ASN A 84 -3.78 -5.82 -0.17
CA ASN A 84 -4.41 -6.90 0.58
C ASN A 84 -4.66 -8.15 -0.29
N GLU A 85 -5.07 -7.96 -1.53
CA GLU A 85 -5.32 -9.06 -2.47
C GLU A 85 -4.02 -9.82 -2.79
N THR A 86 -2.92 -9.11 -3.06
CA THR A 86 -1.63 -9.75 -3.34
C THR A 86 -1.07 -10.54 -2.16
N VAL A 87 -1.27 -10.07 -0.92
CA VAL A 87 -0.85 -10.81 0.30
C VAL A 87 -1.67 -12.08 0.47
N GLN A 88 -2.98 -12.02 0.22
CA GLN A 88 -3.82 -13.22 0.28
C GLN A 88 -3.38 -14.27 -0.76
N GLN A 89 -3.12 -13.87 -2.00
CA GLN A 89 -2.69 -14.79 -3.06
C GLN A 89 -1.33 -15.46 -2.74
N LYS A 90 -0.36 -14.72 -2.19
CA LYS A 90 0.94 -15.27 -1.79
C LYS A 90 0.83 -16.30 -0.66
N ASN A 91 0.04 -16.00 0.36
CA ASN A 91 -0.15 -16.93 1.49
C ASN A 91 -0.78 -18.25 1.03
N THR A 92 -1.68 -18.23 0.05
CA THR A 92 -2.28 -19.47 -0.49
C THR A 92 -1.27 -20.30 -1.27
N GLN A 93 -0.38 -19.67 -2.04
CA GLN A 93 0.66 -20.35 -2.83
C GLN A 93 1.78 -20.93 -1.96
N GLU A 94 2.21 -20.21 -0.91
CA GLU A 94 3.20 -20.73 0.05
C GLU A 94 2.65 -21.93 0.82
N ARG A 95 1.37 -21.90 1.20
CA ARG A 95 0.72 -23.00 1.94
C ARG A 95 0.51 -24.25 1.08
N THR A 96 0.31 -24.13 -0.23
CA THR A 96 0.23 -25.29 -1.13
C THR A 96 1.60 -25.87 -1.43
N GLN A 97 2.64 -25.05 -1.59
CA GLN A 97 4.02 -25.53 -1.79
C GLN A 97 4.58 -26.24 -0.55
N ALA A 98 4.34 -25.70 0.66
CA ALA A 98 4.77 -26.34 1.91
C ALA A 98 4.14 -27.72 2.15
N LYS A 99 2.87 -27.91 1.73
CA LYS A 99 2.21 -29.23 1.82
C LYS A 99 2.81 -30.27 0.87
N ASN A 100 3.12 -29.88 -0.36
CA ASN A 100 3.69 -30.81 -1.35
C ASN A 100 5.16 -31.16 -1.04
N GLY A 101 5.92 -30.25 -0.42
CA GLY A 101 7.31 -30.51 0.00
C GLY A 101 7.43 -31.55 1.12
N ASN A 102 6.52 -31.53 2.11
CA ASN A 102 6.52 -32.52 3.18
C ASN A 102 6.13 -33.93 2.70
N GLN A 103 5.23 -34.04 1.72
CA GLN A 103 4.85 -35.35 1.16
C GLN A 103 5.98 -36.04 0.40
N TYR A 104 6.91 -35.28 -0.19
CA TYR A 104 8.06 -35.86 -0.91
C TYR A 104 9.14 -36.41 0.02
N ASN A 105 9.32 -35.82 1.21
CA ASN A 105 10.32 -36.27 2.17
C ASN A 105 9.83 -37.50 2.95
N ASP A 106 8.56 -37.53 3.35
CA ASP A 106 7.93 -38.66 4.06
C ASP A 106 7.94 -39.95 3.23
N ALA A 107 7.65 -39.84 1.92
CA ALA A 107 7.65 -40.99 1.01
C ALA A 107 9.06 -41.55 0.68
N ASN A 108 10.14 -40.79 0.92
CA ASN A 108 11.51 -41.24 0.71
C ASN A 108 12.10 -41.89 1.96
N GLU A 109 11.76 -41.39 3.17
CA GLU A 109 12.20 -42.00 4.43
C GLU A 109 11.62 -43.41 4.62
N GLU A 110 10.36 -43.65 4.23
CA GLU A 110 9.76 -45.00 4.29
C GLU A 110 10.43 -46.00 3.34
N ARG A 111 10.90 -45.56 2.18
CA ARG A 111 11.57 -46.44 1.19
C ARG A 111 13.01 -46.79 1.55
N GLU A 112 13.72 -45.92 2.27
CA GLU A 112 15.09 -46.23 2.71
C GLU A 112 15.11 -47.19 3.90
N LEU A 113 14.12 -47.11 4.79
CA LEU A 113 13.99 -48.03 5.94
C LEU A 113 13.59 -49.45 5.54
N GLU A 114 12.94 -49.65 4.40
CA GLU A 114 12.58 -50.98 3.88
C GLU A 114 13.73 -51.66 3.10
N SER A 115 14.85 -50.96 2.91
CA SER A 115 16.02 -51.44 2.13
C SER A 115 17.26 -51.81 2.94
N ALA A 116 17.18 -51.76 4.28
CA ALA A 116 18.24 -52.14 5.22
C ALA A 116 17.88 -53.41 6.00
#